data_AF-A0A7C8ACA9-F1
#
_entry.id   AF-A0A7C8ACA9-F1
#
_cell.length_a   1.000
_cell.length_b   1.000
_cell.length_c   1.000
_cell.angle_alpha   90.00
_cell.angle_beta   90.00
_cell.angle_gamma   90.00
#
_symmetry.space_group_name_H-M   'P 1'
#
loop_
_entity.id
_entity.type
_entity.pdbx_description
1 polymer ?
#
loop_
_entity_poly.entity_id
_entity_poly.type
_entity_poly.pdbx_seq_one_letter_code
_entity_poly.pdbx_strand_id
1 'polypeptide(L)'
;MTTVFDLLMSYLNEGRIHIDPSRHRKVTTYTDPCHYGRKSLKMFGHGYFEEARTIIRKCAPHFVDIYPTGAENYCCGAGGGGWAMPFKEERVYHGRFKSRQIQACRAELVITACHNCRDQIMKSLFREYDLKVDVKYIWELVADSLVLPGNRGSALSAGRGREI
;
A
#
# COMPACT_ATOMS: atom_id res chain seq x y z
N MET A 1 10.48 -4.58 -18.69
CA MET A 1 9.35 -5.22 -17.99
C MET A 1 8.72 -4.14 -17.12
N THR A 2 7.45 -3.79 -17.37
CA THR A 2 6.75 -2.73 -16.64
C THR A 2 5.98 -3.34 -15.47
N THR A 3 6.16 -2.82 -14.26
CA THR A 3 5.34 -3.20 -13.10
C THR A 3 4.21 -2.21 -12.85
N VAL A 4 3.32 -2.56 -11.92
CA VAL A 4 2.26 -1.64 -11.49
C VAL A 4 2.84 -0.36 -10.89
N PHE A 5 3.99 -0.42 -10.23
CA PHE A 5 4.63 0.76 -9.66
C PHE A 5 5.14 1.69 -10.76
N ASP A 6 5.82 1.14 -11.77
CA ASP A 6 6.31 1.91 -12.92
C ASP A 6 5.17 2.61 -13.65
N LEU A 7 4.06 1.89 -13.88
CA LEU A 7 2.88 2.43 -14.54
C LEU A 7 2.23 3.57 -13.76
N LEU A 8 2.01 3.37 -12.45
CA LEU A 8 1.41 4.38 -11.59
C LEU A 8 2.31 5.62 -11.46
N MET A 9 3.63 5.42 -11.33
CA MET A 9 4.58 6.54 -11.31
C MET A 9 4.61 7.30 -12.64
N SER A 10 4.64 6.60 -13.79
CA SER A 10 4.54 7.24 -15.11
C SER A 10 3.28 8.10 -15.20
N TYR A 11 2.12 7.57 -14.83
CA TYR A 11 0.86 8.32 -14.90
C TYR A 11 0.86 9.56 -14.00
N LEU A 12 1.42 9.45 -12.80
CA LEU A 12 1.52 10.56 -11.84
C LEU A 12 2.55 11.62 -12.27
N ASN A 13 3.70 11.19 -12.78
CA ASN A 13 4.81 12.10 -13.11
C ASN A 13 4.59 12.80 -14.47
N GLU A 14 3.97 12.11 -15.43
CA GLU A 14 3.61 12.68 -16.73
C GLU A 14 2.33 13.54 -16.66
N GLY A 15 1.68 13.64 -15.50
CA GLY A 15 0.44 14.40 -15.32
C GLY A 15 -0.76 13.80 -16.06
N ARG A 16 -0.70 12.51 -16.44
CA ARG A 16 -1.80 11.79 -17.10
C ARG A 16 -2.99 11.59 -16.18
N ILE A 17 -2.72 11.54 -14.88
CA ILE A 17 -3.74 11.55 -13.82
C ILE A 17 -3.42 12.65 -12.82
N HIS A 18 -4.48 13.24 -12.25
CA HIS A 18 -4.37 14.19 -11.14
C HIS A 18 -5.02 13.59 -9.90
N ILE A 19 -4.42 13.86 -8.75
CA ILE A 19 -4.86 13.31 -7.48
C ILE A 19 -5.11 14.42 -6.45
N ASP A 20 -6.05 14.16 -5.54
CA ASP A 20 -6.34 14.97 -4.36
C ASP A 20 -5.99 14.16 -3.09
N PRO A 21 -4.82 14.42 -2.48
CA PRO A 21 -4.40 13.69 -1.29
C PRO A 21 -5.25 13.99 -0.05
N SER A 22 -6.05 15.07 -0.05
CA SER A 22 -6.90 15.42 1.10
C SER A 22 -8.03 14.42 1.34
N ARG A 23 -8.29 13.54 0.36
CA ARG A 23 -9.26 12.43 0.43
C ARG A 23 -8.82 11.30 1.37
N HIS A 24 -7.53 11.20 1.71
CA HIS A 24 -6.99 10.17 2.59
C HIS A 24 -6.43 10.77 3.89
N ARG A 25 -7.25 10.74 4.94
CA ARG A 25 -6.88 11.28 6.27
C ARG A 25 -6.40 10.22 7.27
N LYS A 26 -6.58 8.94 6.96
CA LYS A 26 -6.19 7.82 7.83
C LYS A 26 -4.68 7.70 7.96
N VAL A 27 -4.20 7.34 9.15
CA VAL A 27 -2.79 6.95 9.33
C VAL A 27 -2.54 5.71 8.46
N THR A 28 -1.69 5.88 7.45
CA THR A 28 -1.52 4.89 6.39
C THR A 28 -0.13 4.27 6.48
N THR A 29 -0.04 2.94 6.41
CA THR A 29 1.24 2.21 6.32
C THR A 29 1.30 1.39 5.05
N TYR A 30 2.51 0.98 4.66
CA TYR A 30 2.73 0.06 3.55
C TYR A 30 3.32 -1.25 4.08
N THR A 31 2.97 -2.38 3.48
CA THR A 31 3.68 -3.63 3.70
C THR A 31 4.30 -4.11 2.39
N ASP A 32 5.62 -4.07 2.29
CA ASP A 32 6.36 -4.55 1.12
C ASP A 32 6.05 -6.02 0.83
N PRO A 33 5.43 -6.35 -0.32
CA PRO A 33 5.23 -7.73 -0.69
C PRO A 33 6.55 -8.41 -1.00
N CYS A 34 6.77 -9.60 -0.43
CA CYS A 34 7.99 -10.36 -0.66
C CYS A 34 8.24 -10.68 -2.14
N HIS A 35 7.19 -10.77 -2.97
CA HIS A 35 7.34 -11.01 -4.40
C HIS A 35 7.79 -9.77 -5.18
N TYR A 36 7.36 -8.57 -4.80
CA TYR A 36 7.76 -7.32 -5.48
C TYR A 36 9.08 -6.79 -4.93
N GLY A 37 9.36 -7.04 -3.65
CA GLY A 37 10.63 -6.72 -3.02
C GLY A 37 11.68 -7.80 -3.27
N ARG A 38 11.82 -8.74 -2.33
CA ARG A 38 12.90 -9.73 -2.31
C ARG A 38 12.98 -10.63 -3.54
N LYS A 39 11.85 -11.15 -4.05
CA LYS A 39 11.87 -12.03 -5.24
C LYS A 39 12.32 -11.27 -6.49
N SER A 40 11.76 -10.09 -6.74
CA SER A 40 12.18 -9.25 -7.87
C SER A 40 13.65 -8.83 -7.73
N LEU A 41 14.09 -8.44 -6.54
CA LEU A 41 15.50 -8.10 -6.29
C LEU A 41 16.42 -9.28 -6.64
N LYS A 42 16.08 -10.49 -6.20
CA LYS A 42 16.86 -11.70 -6.49
C LYS A 42 16.85 -12.09 -7.97
N MET A 43 15.72 -11.94 -8.66
CA MET A 43 15.55 -12.42 -10.04
C MET A 43 16.00 -11.40 -11.09
N PHE A 44 15.82 -10.11 -10.81
CA PHE A 44 15.99 -9.02 -11.78
C PHE A 44 16.96 -7.93 -11.31
N GLY A 45 17.58 -8.08 -10.13
CA GLY A 45 18.48 -7.08 -9.56
C GLY A 45 17.79 -5.82 -9.03
N HIS A 46 16.46 -5.78 -9.03
CA HIS A 46 15.67 -4.62 -8.63
C HIS A 46 14.42 -5.03 -7.84
N GLY A 47 14.27 -4.49 -6.63
CA GLY A 47 13.11 -4.70 -5.76
C GLY A 47 12.32 -3.41 -5.62
N TYR A 48 10.99 -3.51 -5.74
CA TYR A 48 10.10 -2.35 -5.73
C TYR A 48 9.74 -1.99 -4.29
N PHE A 49 10.55 -1.11 -3.69
CA PHE A 49 10.42 -0.67 -2.30
C PHE A 49 10.08 0.83 -2.25
N GLU A 50 10.97 1.69 -2.73
CA GLU A 50 10.79 3.15 -2.67
C GLU A 50 9.75 3.66 -3.65
N GLU A 51 9.51 2.96 -4.76
CA GLU A 51 8.50 3.29 -5.76
C GLU A 51 7.10 3.27 -5.13
N ALA A 52 6.82 2.24 -4.33
CA ALA A 52 5.57 2.12 -3.61
C ALA A 52 5.39 3.27 -2.60
N ARG A 53 6.45 3.59 -1.84
CA ARG A 53 6.44 4.70 -0.86
C ARG A 53 6.25 6.04 -1.55
N THR A 54 6.89 6.25 -2.69
CA THR A 54 6.76 7.46 -3.51
C THR A 54 5.32 7.68 -3.97
N ILE A 55 4.65 6.63 -4.46
CA ILE A 55 3.24 6.69 -4.84
C ILE A 55 2.35 6.97 -3.61
N ILE A 56 2.58 6.27 -2.50
CA ILE A 56 1.74 6.39 -1.30
C ILE A 56 1.88 7.78 -0.66
N ARG A 57 3.09 8.32 -0.52
CA ARG A 57 3.31 9.68 0.03
C ARG A 57 2.62 10.76 -0.80
N LYS A 58 2.45 10.56 -2.11
CA LYS A 58 1.68 11.47 -2.98
C LYS A 58 0.17 11.40 -2.72
N CYS A 59 -0.35 10.26 -2.25
CA CYS A 59 -1.79 10.02 -2.06
C CYS A 59 -2.26 10.18 -0.61
N ALA A 60 -1.41 9.82 0.36
CA ALA A 60 -1.75 9.75 1.78
C ALA A 60 -0.76 10.59 2.61
N PRO A 61 -1.15 11.82 3.01
CA PRO A 61 -0.28 12.73 3.77
C PRO A 61 0.18 12.19 5.12
N HIS A 62 -0.62 11.35 5.77
CA HIS A 62 -0.32 10.75 7.08
C HIS A 62 0.31 9.35 6.94
N PHE A 63 1.30 9.23 6.04
CA PHE A 63 2.03 7.99 5.84
C PHE A 63 3.05 7.75 6.95
N VAL A 64 2.97 6.58 7.58
CA VAL A 64 3.96 6.05 8.53
C VAL A 64 4.49 4.75 7.97
N ASP A 65 5.80 4.64 7.81
CA ASP A 65 6.40 3.42 7.25
C ASP A 65 6.42 2.29 8.28
N ILE A 66 6.24 1.06 7.80
CA ILE A 66 6.27 -0.13 8.65
C ILE A 66 7.70 -0.41 9.08
N TYR A 67 7.91 -0.98 10.27
CA TYR A 67 9.24 -1.39 10.72
C TYR A 67 9.25 -2.84 11.24
N PRO A 68 10.26 -3.67 10.89
CA PRO A 68 11.21 -3.47 9.80
C PRO A 68 10.56 -3.33 8.42
N THR A 69 11.28 -2.71 7.48
CA THR A 69 10.75 -2.28 6.18
C THR A 69 11.57 -2.82 5.01
N GLY A 70 11.06 -2.70 3.78
CA GLY A 70 11.82 -3.03 2.57
C GLY A 70 12.20 -4.51 2.50
N ALA A 71 13.48 -4.80 2.27
CA ALA A 71 13.99 -6.18 2.21
C ALA A 71 13.83 -6.94 3.54
N GLU A 72 13.89 -6.23 4.67
CA GLU A 72 13.76 -6.78 6.03
C GLU A 72 12.30 -6.96 6.48
N ASN A 73 11.34 -6.50 5.67
CA ASN A 73 9.92 -6.60 5.99
C ASN A 73 9.46 -8.06 6.15
N TYR A 74 8.68 -8.36 7.19
CA TYR A 74 8.18 -9.71 7.43
C TYR A 74 7.13 -10.14 6.39
N CYS A 75 7.14 -11.43 6.06
CA CYS A 75 6.12 -12.04 5.22
C CYS A 75 4.77 -12.06 5.95
N CYS A 76 3.66 -12.01 5.19
CA CYS A 76 2.32 -12.17 5.76
C CYS A 76 1.99 -13.63 6.16
N GLY A 77 2.75 -14.60 5.64
CA GLY A 77 2.55 -16.04 5.87
C GLY A 77 1.70 -16.75 4.81
N ALA A 78 1.02 -16.01 3.93
CA ALA A 78 0.09 -16.56 2.93
C ALA A 78 0.69 -16.86 1.54
N GLY A 79 1.97 -16.54 1.33
CA GLY A 79 2.66 -16.79 0.06
C GLY A 79 2.98 -18.27 -0.18
N GLY A 80 3.49 -18.61 -1.37
CA GLY A 80 3.99 -19.96 -1.67
C GLY A 80 2.95 -21.08 -1.63
N GLY A 81 1.67 -20.75 -1.79
CA GLY A 81 0.56 -21.70 -1.65
C GLY A 81 -0.08 -21.70 -0.27
N GLY A 82 0.49 -21.00 0.73
CA GLY A 82 -0.02 -20.98 2.11
C GLY A 82 -1.49 -20.55 2.23
N TRP A 83 -1.95 -19.60 1.41
CA TRP A 83 -3.37 -19.21 1.38
C TRP A 83 -4.30 -20.27 0.78
N ALA A 84 -3.87 -20.93 -0.30
CA ALA A 84 -4.72 -21.83 -1.09
C ALA A 84 -4.74 -23.27 -0.56
N MET A 85 -3.71 -23.65 0.19
CA MET A 85 -3.53 -24.98 0.77
C MET A 85 -3.97 -25.01 2.24
N PRO A 86 -4.17 -26.18 2.87
CA PRO A 86 -4.70 -26.31 4.23
C PRO A 86 -3.71 -25.92 5.34
N PHE A 87 -2.87 -24.89 5.12
CA PHE A 87 -1.86 -24.42 6.07
C PHE A 87 -2.36 -23.23 6.91
N LYS A 88 -3.62 -23.28 7.35
CA LYS A 88 -4.25 -22.16 8.09
C LYS A 88 -3.46 -21.86 9.37
N GLU A 89 -3.12 -22.89 10.14
CA GLU A 89 -2.48 -22.72 11.44
C GLU A 89 -1.09 -22.11 11.28
N GLU A 90 -0.30 -22.60 10.34
CA GLU A 90 1.06 -22.15 10.06
C GLU A 90 1.07 -20.72 9.53
N ARG A 91 0.19 -20.39 8.57
CA ARG A 91 0.13 -19.02 8.01
C ARG A 91 -0.35 -18.02 9.05
N VAL A 92 -1.31 -18.38 9.91
CA VAL A 92 -1.80 -17.51 10.98
C VAL A 92 -0.73 -17.35 12.06
N TYR A 93 -0.09 -18.45 12.46
CA TYR A 93 1.02 -18.42 13.41
C TYR A 93 2.12 -17.49 12.89
N HIS A 94 2.64 -17.67 11.68
CA HIS A 94 3.65 -16.78 11.11
C HIS A 94 3.15 -15.33 10.98
N GLY A 95 1.89 -15.14 10.56
CA GLY A 95 1.26 -13.83 10.41
C GLY A 95 1.21 -12.98 11.69
N ARG A 96 1.46 -13.54 12.87
CA ARG A 96 1.60 -12.77 14.12
C ARG A 96 2.66 -11.68 14.04
N PHE A 97 3.77 -11.94 13.34
CA PHE A 97 4.85 -10.96 13.19
C PHE A 97 4.36 -9.76 12.39
N LYS A 98 3.69 -10.01 11.26
CA LYS A 98 3.07 -8.96 10.45
C LYS A 98 2.01 -8.18 11.23
N SER A 99 1.18 -8.88 12.01
CA SER A 99 0.14 -8.27 12.84
C SER A 99 0.73 -7.30 13.86
N ARG A 100 1.80 -7.71 14.56
CA ARG A 100 2.53 -6.86 15.49
C ARG A 100 3.16 -5.64 14.82
N GLN A 101 3.73 -5.81 13.62
CA GLN A 101 4.27 -4.67 12.87
C GLN A 101 3.17 -3.64 12.53
N ILE A 102 2.01 -4.10 12.06
CA ILE A 102 0.89 -3.22 11.71
C ILE A 102 0.38 -2.48 12.96
N GLN A 103 0.20 -3.19 14.08
CA GLN A 103 -0.22 -2.59 15.35
C GLN A 103 0.78 -1.55 15.87
N ALA A 104 2.09 -1.84 15.77
CA ALA A 104 3.13 -0.92 16.21
C ALA A 104 3.11 0.42 15.44
N CYS A 105 2.69 0.40 14.17
CA CYS A 105 2.56 1.61 13.36
C CYS A 105 1.35 2.46 13.75
N ARG A 106 0.40 1.91 14.52
CA ARG A 106 -0.91 2.51 14.79
C ARG A 106 -1.64 2.92 13.50
N ALA A 107 -1.40 2.18 12.42
CA ALA A 107 -2.00 2.46 11.13
C ALA A 107 -3.49 2.07 11.13
N GLU A 108 -4.31 2.93 10.55
CA GLU A 108 -5.73 2.67 10.30
C GLU A 108 -5.96 2.08 8.90
N LEU A 109 -5.03 2.34 7.97
CA LEU A 109 -5.05 1.85 6.60
C LEU A 109 -3.72 1.18 6.25
N VAL A 110 -3.77 -0.06 5.79
CA VAL A 110 -2.61 -0.82 5.30
C VAL A 110 -2.68 -0.91 3.78
N ILE A 111 -1.61 -0.47 3.12
CA ILE A 111 -1.44 -0.56 1.68
C ILE A 111 -0.54 -1.74 1.33
N THR A 112 -0.87 -2.45 0.26
CA THR A 112 -0.07 -3.54 -0.31
C THR A 112 -0.25 -3.59 -1.82
N ALA A 113 0.68 -4.21 -2.55
CA ALA A 113 0.47 -4.53 -3.98
C ALA A 113 0.16 -6.02 -4.21
N CYS A 114 0.05 -6.82 -3.14
CA CYS A 114 -0.05 -8.28 -3.20
C CYS A 114 -1.38 -8.80 -2.69
N HIS A 115 -2.05 -9.63 -3.50
CA HIS A 115 -3.32 -10.25 -3.14
C HIS A 115 -3.23 -11.14 -1.90
N ASN A 116 -2.18 -11.98 -1.78
CA ASN A 116 -1.99 -12.82 -0.59
C ASN A 116 -1.80 -11.98 0.67
N CYS A 117 -1.06 -10.86 0.58
CA CYS A 117 -0.91 -9.95 1.72
C CYS A 117 -2.25 -9.32 2.10
N ARG A 118 -3.01 -8.84 1.11
CA ARG A 118 -4.33 -8.23 1.35
C ARG A 118 -5.28 -9.23 2.00
N ASP A 119 -5.46 -10.39 1.40
CA ASP A 119 -6.41 -11.39 1.89
C ASP A 119 -6.01 -11.96 3.25
N GLN A 120 -4.72 -12.20 3.46
CA GLN A 120 -4.22 -12.66 4.76
C GLN A 120 -4.50 -11.65 5.87
N ILE A 121 -4.20 -10.36 5.63
CA ILE A 121 -4.42 -9.32 6.64
C ILE A 121 -5.93 -9.11 6.84
N MET A 122 -6.66 -8.85 5.75
CA MET A 122 -8.07 -8.45 5.77
C MET A 122 -9.02 -9.57 6.21
N LYS A 123 -8.80 -10.82 5.76
CA LYS A 123 -9.74 -11.93 5.99
C LYS A 123 -9.35 -12.83 7.16
N SER A 124 -8.06 -12.87 7.50
CA SER A 124 -7.54 -13.77 8.55
C SER A 124 -7.02 -13.00 9.75
N LEU A 125 -5.90 -12.28 9.61
CA LEU A 125 -5.23 -11.65 10.75
C LEU A 125 -6.10 -10.59 11.44
N PHE A 126 -6.99 -9.93 10.69
CA PHE A 126 -8.07 -9.09 11.21
C PHE A 126 -8.82 -9.75 12.37
N ARG A 127 -9.26 -10.99 12.19
CA ARG A 127 -10.03 -11.73 13.20
C ARG A 127 -9.14 -12.40 14.24
N GLU A 128 -8.07 -13.05 13.79
CA GLU A 128 -7.22 -13.89 14.66
C GLU A 128 -6.37 -13.05 15.64
N TYR A 129 -6.13 -11.76 15.34
CA TYR A 129 -5.31 -10.86 16.17
C TYR A 129 -5.97 -9.50 16.47
N ASP A 130 -7.29 -9.37 16.27
CA ASP A 130 -8.07 -8.12 16.47
C ASP A 130 -7.42 -6.88 15.78
N LEU A 131 -6.99 -7.04 14.52
CA LEU A 131 -6.41 -5.93 13.75
C LEU A 131 -7.52 -5.03 13.20
N LYS A 132 -7.75 -3.89 13.82
CA LYS A 132 -8.75 -2.90 13.37
C LYS A 132 -8.18 -1.99 12.28
N VAL A 133 -7.86 -2.57 11.13
CA VAL A 133 -7.27 -1.84 9.99
C VAL A 133 -8.02 -2.13 8.69
N ASP A 134 -8.16 -1.10 7.87
CA ASP A 134 -8.56 -1.28 6.47
C ASP A 134 -7.36 -1.73 5.65
N VAL A 135 -7.62 -2.47 4.57
CA VAL A 135 -6.56 -2.91 3.66
C VAL A 135 -6.93 -2.57 2.23
N LYS A 136 -6.05 -1.84 1.53
CA LYS A 136 -6.22 -1.48 0.13
C LYS A 136 -5.01 -1.86 -0.70
N TYR A 137 -5.27 -2.12 -1.96
CA TYR A 137 -4.20 -2.15 -2.94
C TYR A 137 -3.66 -0.75 -3.22
N ILE A 138 -2.40 -0.68 -3.65
CA ILE A 138 -1.79 0.61 -4.01
C ILE A 138 -2.53 1.30 -5.17
N TRP A 139 -3.07 0.54 -6.13
CA TRP A 139 -3.88 1.11 -7.22
C TRP A 139 -5.27 1.54 -6.75
N GLU A 140 -5.85 0.91 -5.72
CA GLU A 140 -7.09 1.39 -5.09
C GLU A 140 -6.85 2.72 -4.38
N LEU A 141 -5.73 2.86 -3.67
CA LEU A 141 -5.34 4.15 -3.06
C LEU A 141 -5.22 5.27 -4.10
N VAL A 142 -4.55 4.99 -5.22
CA VAL A 142 -4.42 5.96 -6.32
C VAL A 142 -5.80 6.27 -6.93
N ALA A 143 -6.61 5.25 -7.21
CA ALA A 143 -7.94 5.41 -7.78
C ALA A 143 -8.85 6.28 -6.89
N ASP A 144 -8.84 6.03 -5.58
CA ASP A 144 -9.58 6.83 -4.60
C ASP A 144 -9.07 8.27 -4.48
N SER A 145 -7.83 8.53 -4.92
CA SER A 145 -7.25 9.87 -4.93
C SER A 145 -7.59 10.62 -6.22
N LEU A 146 -8.07 9.98 -7.29
CA LEU A 146 -8.25 10.61 -8.59
C LEU A 146 -9.22 11.79 -8.58
N VAL A 147 -8.84 12.87 -9.27
CA VAL A 147 -9.71 13.99 -9.61
C VAL A 147 -10.34 13.71 -10.98
N LEU A 148 -11.64 13.42 -10.99
CA LEU A 148 -12.36 13.07 -12.22
C LEU A 148 -12.74 14.33 -13.02
N PRO A 149 -12.66 14.28 -14.37
CA PRO A 149 -13.13 15.37 -15.22
C PRO A 149 -14.64 15.53 -15.06
N GLY A 150 -15.05 16.66 -14.46
CA GLY A 150 -16.45 16.96 -14.12
C GLY A 150 -16.66 17.30 -12.65
N ASN A 151 -15.78 16.84 -11.76
CA ASN A 151 -15.87 17.10 -10.32
C ASN A 151 -14.95 18.27 -9.87
N ARG A 152 -14.87 19.33 -10.70
CA ARG A 152 -14.08 20.56 -10.45
C ARG A 152 -14.72 21.45 -9.37
N GLY A 153 -15.04 20.87 -8.22
CA GLY A 153 -15.75 21.57 -7.12
C GLY A 153 -14.86 22.11 -6.00
N SER A 154 -13.59 21.70 -5.87
CA SER A 154 -12.81 22.07 -4.67
C SER A 154 -11.31 22.34 -4.86
N ALA A 155 -10.68 21.88 -5.95
CA ALA A 155 -9.21 21.96 -6.07
C ALA A 155 -8.69 23.20 -6.81
N LEU A 156 -9.55 23.99 -7.47
CA LEU A 156 -9.14 25.10 -8.36
C LEU A 156 -9.36 26.50 -7.76
N SER A 157 -9.90 26.63 -6.54
CA SER A 157 -10.14 27.93 -5.89
C SER A 157 -8.93 28.47 -5.11
N ALA A 158 -7.85 27.71 -4.95
CA ALA A 158 -6.70 28.13 -4.13
C ALA A 158 -5.59 28.86 -4.92
N GLY A 159 -5.73 29.07 -6.23
CA GLY A 159 -4.60 29.51 -7.08
C GLY A 159 -4.84 30.75 -7.95
N ARG A 160 -5.98 31.43 -7.84
CA ARG A 160 -6.22 32.68 -8.60
C ARG A 160 -6.63 33.81 -7.67
N GLY A 161 -5.63 34.56 -7.23
CA GLY A 161 -5.86 35.78 -6.46
C GLY A 161 -4.58 36.57 -6.21
N ARG A 162 -4.20 37.41 -7.19
CA ARG A 162 -3.74 38.82 -7.08
C ARG A 162 -2.66 39.15 -8.11
N GLU A 163 -3.11 39.69 -9.24
CA GLU A 163 -2.44 40.82 -9.89
C GLU A 163 -3.52 41.91 -10.02
N ILE A 164 -3.33 42.99 -9.26
CA ILE A 164 -3.83 44.34 -9.53
C ILE A 164 -2.57 45.21 -9.44
#